data_AF-A0A924A397-F1
#
_entry.id   AF-A0A924A397-F1
#
_cell.length_a   1.000
_cell.length_b   1.000
_cell.length_c   1.000
_cell.angle_alpha   90.00
_cell.angle_beta   90.00
_cell.angle_gamma   90.00
#
_symmetry.space_group_name_H-M   'P 1'
#
loop_
_entity.id
_entity.type
_entity.pdbx_description
1 polymer ?
#
loop_
_entity_poly.entity_id
_entity_poly.type
_entity_poly.pdbx_seq_one_letter_code
_entity_poly.pdbx_strand_id
1 'polypeptide(L)'
;MPELAAGYLLGFICTLLLVGLHIVLQTRKQKSKAMRQLQSNLKKINLFWSDSEADLKPYSAGAEKLDAEKSLKSILISGAGFIFLSWFGFLFQFILMLSVRFLAVKRLERNLFNSELAEIELSTEMIQQKVQSIIRI
;
A
#
# COMPACT_ATOMS: atom_id res chain seq x y z
N MET A 1 3.74 -36.57 -17.99
CA MET A 1 3.71 -36.92 -16.56
C MET A 1 2.64 -36.06 -15.89
N PRO A 2 1.44 -36.60 -15.65
CA PRO A 2 0.30 -35.85 -15.08
C PRO A 2 0.61 -35.19 -13.73
N GLU A 3 1.54 -35.76 -12.97
CA GLU A 3 1.99 -35.28 -11.66
C GLU A 3 2.69 -33.92 -11.77
N LEU A 4 3.52 -33.72 -12.81
CA LEU A 4 4.20 -32.45 -13.05
C LEU A 4 3.20 -31.35 -13.44
N ALA A 5 2.17 -31.70 -14.22
CA ALA A 5 1.11 -30.77 -14.61
C ALA A 5 0.27 -30.35 -13.39
N ALA A 6 -0.06 -31.30 -12.51
CA ALA A 6 -0.77 -31.02 -11.26
C ALA A 6 0.06 -30.11 -10.33
N GLY A 7 1.36 -30.39 -10.18
CA GLY A 7 2.26 -29.56 -9.39
C GLY A 7 2.39 -28.13 -9.91
N TYR A 8 2.45 -27.95 -11.23
CA TYR A 8 2.47 -26.64 -11.87
C TYR A 8 1.16 -25.86 -11.63
N LEU A 9 0.02 -26.53 -11.83
CA LEU A 9 -1.32 -25.94 -11.67
C LEU A 9 -1.59 -25.53 -10.22
N LEU A 10 -1.10 -26.29 -9.25
CA LEU A 10 -1.17 -25.91 -7.84
C LEU A 10 -0.41 -24.60 -7.57
N GLY A 11 0.82 -24.48 -8.06
CA GLY A 11 1.59 -23.24 -7.92
C GLY A 11 0.94 -22.03 -8.61
N PHE A 12 0.28 -22.25 -9.75
CA PHE A 12 -0.52 -21.24 -10.42
C PHE A 12 -1.69 -20.75 -9.54
N ILE A 13 -2.46 -21.67 -8.96
CA ILE A 13 -3.57 -21.34 -8.05
C ILE A 13 -3.06 -20.60 -6.80
N CYS A 14 -1.97 -21.06 -6.19
CA CYS A 14 -1.37 -20.40 -5.03
C CYS A 14 -0.93 -18.97 -5.36
N THR A 15 -0.37 -18.73 -6.55
CA THR A 15 0.02 -17.39 -7.01
C THR A 15 -1.21 -16.48 -7.17
N LEU A 16 -2.30 -16.98 -7.77
CA LEU A 16 -3.55 -16.24 -7.89
C LEU A 16 -4.15 -15.86 -6.54
N LEU A 17 -4.20 -16.81 -5.61
CA LEU A 17 -4.69 -16.58 -4.24
C LEU A 17 -3.86 -15.51 -3.54
N LEU A 18 -2.53 -15.53 -3.74
CA LEU A 18 -1.63 -14.56 -3.15
C LEU A 18 -1.80 -13.15 -3.73
N VAL A 19 -2.00 -13.03 -5.05
CA VAL A 19 -2.34 -11.74 -5.70
C VAL A 19 -3.67 -11.22 -5.17
N GLY A 20 -4.69 -12.08 -5.08
CA GLY A 20 -5.99 -11.73 -4.50
C GLY A 20 -5.88 -11.25 -3.05
N LEU A 21 -5.08 -11.96 -2.24
CA LEU A 21 -4.79 -11.56 -0.87
C LEU A 21 -4.11 -10.18 -0.82
N HIS A 22 -3.12 -9.93 -1.68
CA HIS A 22 -2.42 -8.64 -1.75
C HIS A 22 -3.39 -7.49 -2.07
N ILE A 23 -4.30 -7.69 -3.04
CA ILE A 23 -5.35 -6.70 -3.41
C ILE A 23 -6.30 -6.44 -2.23
N VAL A 24 -6.78 -7.48 -1.57
CA VAL A 24 -7.69 -7.35 -0.43
C VAL A 24 -7.03 -6.55 0.70
N LEU A 25 -5.79 -6.87 1.02
CA LEU A 25 -5.04 -6.19 2.07
C LEU A 25 -4.81 -4.72 1.74
N GLN A 26 -4.44 -4.41 0.49
CA GLN A 26 -4.24 -3.03 0.04
C GLN A 26 -5.55 -2.24 0.08
N THR A 27 -6.64 -2.84 -0.39
CA THR A 27 -7.98 -2.21 -0.37
C THR A 27 -8.46 -1.97 1.06
N ARG A 28 -8.20 -2.91 1.98
CA ARG A 28 -8.53 -2.75 3.41
C ARG A 28 -7.75 -1.61 4.05
N LYS A 29 -6.46 -1.46 3.72
CA LYS A 29 -5.63 -0.32 4.19
C LYS A 29 -6.22 1.01 3.71
N GLN A 30 -6.52 1.13 2.42
CA GLN A 30 -7.10 2.33 1.83
C GLN A 30 -8.47 2.70 2.42
N LYS A 31 -9.28 1.71 2.78
CA LYS A 31 -10.60 1.93 3.40
C LYS A 31 -10.55 2.08 4.93
N SER A 32 -9.37 1.98 5.56
CA SER A 32 -9.26 2.07 7.01
C SER A 32 -9.62 3.46 7.53
N LYS A 33 -10.14 3.52 8.76
CA LYS A 33 -10.44 4.80 9.43
C LYS A 33 -9.20 5.67 9.56
N ALA A 34 -8.07 5.06 9.94
CA ALA A 34 -6.79 5.74 10.09
C ALA A 34 -6.33 6.43 8.80
N MET A 35 -6.40 5.72 7.66
CA MET A 35 -6.07 6.29 6.35
C MET A 35 -7.00 7.46 6.01
N ARG A 36 -8.33 7.29 6.18
CA ARG A 36 -9.30 8.35 5.88
C ARG A 36 -9.07 9.59 6.73
N GLN A 37 -8.79 9.40 8.02
CA GLN A 37 -8.53 10.50 8.95
C GLN A 37 -7.23 11.22 8.59
N LEU A 38 -6.18 10.46 8.29
CA LEU A 38 -4.89 11.00 7.84
C LEU A 38 -5.06 11.84 6.58
N GLN A 39 -5.73 11.32 5.54
CA GLN A 39 -5.96 12.06 4.30
C GLN A 39 -6.82 13.31 4.53
N SER A 40 -7.85 13.23 5.37
CA SER A 40 -8.68 14.39 5.73
C SER A 40 -7.86 15.51 6.38
N ASN A 41 -7.00 15.18 7.34
CA ASN A 41 -6.13 16.13 8.00
C ASN A 41 -5.06 16.70 7.05
N LEU A 42 -4.37 15.85 6.28
CA LEU A 42 -3.35 16.30 5.33
C LEU A 42 -3.93 17.21 4.25
N LYS A 43 -5.16 16.93 3.78
CA LYS A 43 -5.83 17.74 2.78
C LYS A 43 -6.06 19.19 3.24
N LYS A 44 -6.26 19.43 4.54
CA LYS A 44 -6.38 20.79 5.11
C LYS A 44 -5.13 21.65 4.89
N ILE A 45 -3.97 21.02 4.73
CA ILE A 45 -2.69 21.68 4.46
C ILE A 45 -2.21 21.47 3.02
N ASN A 46 -3.11 21.11 2.10
CA ASN A 46 -2.81 20.80 0.69
C ASN A 46 -1.78 19.68 0.49
N LEU A 47 -1.77 18.68 1.37
CA LEU A 47 -0.97 17.46 1.21
C LEU A 47 -1.85 16.22 1.17
N PHE A 48 -1.29 15.11 0.70
CA PHE A 48 -1.88 13.78 0.84
C PHE A 48 -0.77 12.73 0.99
N TRP A 49 -1.12 11.59 1.58
CA TRP A 49 -0.21 10.46 1.68
C TRP A 49 -0.32 9.58 0.42
N SER A 50 0.78 9.39 -0.29
CA SER A 50 0.89 8.47 -1.44
C SER A 50 1.31 7.09 -0.95
N ASP A 51 0.43 6.10 -1.09
CA ASP A 51 0.75 4.70 -0.79
C ASP A 51 1.68 4.10 -1.84
N SER A 52 1.62 4.58 -3.09
CA SER A 52 2.48 4.05 -4.16
C SER A 52 3.95 4.46 -4.01
N GLU A 53 4.21 5.62 -3.41
CA GLU A 53 5.57 6.16 -3.23
C GLU A 53 6.01 6.21 -1.76
N ALA A 54 5.10 5.85 -0.84
CA ALA A 54 5.26 5.93 0.60
C ALA A 54 5.80 7.31 1.02
N ASP A 55 5.15 8.38 0.57
CA ASP A 55 5.59 9.76 0.82
C ASP A 55 4.43 10.76 0.81
N LEU A 56 4.67 11.95 1.35
CA LEU A 56 3.75 13.07 1.31
C LEU A 56 3.87 13.79 -0.03
N LYS A 57 2.73 14.05 -0.67
CA LYS A 57 2.65 14.75 -1.95
C LYS A 57 1.70 15.94 -1.90
N PRO A 58 1.91 16.95 -2.76
CA PRO A 58 0.96 18.03 -2.93
C PRO A 58 -0.41 17.48 -3.33
N TYR A 59 -1.46 17.92 -2.64
CA TYR A 59 -2.82 17.52 -2.96
C TYR A 59 -3.26 18.12 -4.30
N SER A 60 -3.82 17.29 -5.16
CA SER A 60 -4.62 17.71 -6.30
C SER A 60 -5.93 16.93 -6.33
N ALA A 61 -6.96 17.53 -6.93
CA ALA A 61 -8.26 16.89 -7.02
C ALA A 61 -8.16 15.52 -7.72
N GLY A 62 -8.52 14.45 -7.02
CA GLY A 62 -8.43 13.08 -7.53
C GLY A 62 -7.07 12.39 -7.37
N ALA A 63 -6.05 13.05 -6.81
CA ALA A 63 -4.72 12.47 -6.61
C ALA A 63 -4.76 11.16 -5.79
N GLU A 64 -5.54 11.12 -4.70
CA GLU A 64 -5.70 9.94 -3.86
C GLU A 64 -6.25 8.74 -4.63
N LYS A 65 -7.25 8.96 -5.50
CA LYS A 65 -7.86 7.90 -6.31
C LYS A 65 -6.88 7.41 -7.37
N LEU A 66 -6.15 8.32 -8.03
CA LEU A 66 -5.12 7.97 -9.00
C LEU A 66 -3.99 7.17 -8.35
N ASP A 67 -3.56 7.55 -7.15
CA ASP A 67 -2.52 6.83 -6.39
C ASP A 67 -3.00 5.42 -5.99
N ALA A 68 -4.25 5.30 -5.53
CA ALA A 68 -4.86 4.02 -5.21
C ALA A 68 -4.94 3.10 -6.44
N GLU A 69 -5.34 3.64 -7.60
CA GLU A 69 -5.35 2.90 -8.87
C GLU A 69 -3.94 2.51 -9.32
N LYS A 70 -2.95 3.39 -9.17
CA LYS A 70 -1.55 3.10 -9.50
C LYS A 70 -1.00 1.96 -8.65
N SER A 71 -1.29 1.98 -7.35
CA SER A 71 -0.91 0.90 -6.42
C SER A 71 -1.56 -0.43 -6.81
N LEU A 72 -2.86 -0.45 -7.10
CA LEU A 72 -3.56 -1.66 -7.54
C LEU A 72 -3.05 -2.18 -8.89
N LYS A 73 -2.81 -1.29 -9.85
CA LYS A 73 -2.24 -1.64 -11.16
C LYS A 73 -0.85 -2.27 -10.99
N SER A 74 -0.02 -1.76 -10.10
CA SER A 74 1.29 -2.34 -9.82
C SER A 74 1.17 -3.79 -9.32
N ILE A 75 0.24 -4.06 -8.40
CA ILE A 75 -0.02 -5.43 -7.89
C ILE A 75 -0.53 -6.35 -9.01
N LEU A 76 -1.42 -5.86 -9.87
CA LEU A 76 -1.96 -6.65 -10.99
C LEU A 76 -0.90 -6.96 -12.03
N ILE A 77 -0.06 -5.97 -12.39
CA ILE A 77 1.04 -6.15 -13.35
C ILE A 77 2.05 -7.16 -12.79
N SER A 78 2.45 -7.03 -11.52
CA SER A 78 3.37 -7.98 -10.90
C SER A 78 2.76 -9.38 -10.84
N GLY A 79 1.50 -9.48 -10.43
CA GLY A 79 0.78 -10.75 -10.36
C GLY A 79 0.65 -11.44 -11.72
N ALA A 80 0.27 -10.70 -12.76
CA ALA A 80 0.17 -11.22 -14.12
C ALA A 80 1.53 -11.64 -14.68
N GLY A 81 2.60 -10.91 -14.35
CA GLY A 81 3.97 -11.26 -14.76
C GLY A 81 4.47 -12.57 -14.12
N PHE A 82 4.09 -12.83 -12.87
CA PHE A 82 4.58 -13.99 -12.12
C PHE A 82 3.71 -15.24 -12.24
N ILE A 83 2.47 -15.14 -12.70
CA ILE A 83 1.52 -16.26 -12.69
C ILE A 83 1.99 -17.48 -13.51
N PHE A 84 2.74 -17.25 -14.60
CA PHE A 84 3.27 -18.31 -15.49
C PHE A 84 4.52 -19.00 -14.94
N LEU A 85 5.09 -18.51 -13.84
CA LEU A 85 6.28 -19.09 -13.21
C LEU A 85 5.92 -20.11 -12.11
N SER A 86 4.63 -20.42 -11.92
CA SER A 86 4.14 -21.38 -10.91
C SER A 86 4.74 -21.10 -9.53
N TRP A 87 5.46 -22.05 -8.92
CA TRP A 87 6.07 -21.91 -7.59
C TRP A 87 7.11 -20.79 -7.48
N PHE A 88 7.89 -20.54 -8.53
CA PHE A 88 8.81 -19.40 -8.54
C PHE A 88 8.03 -18.08 -8.54
N GLY A 89 6.94 -18.02 -9.30
CA GLY A 89 6.03 -16.88 -9.32
C GLY A 89 5.43 -16.59 -7.95
N PHE A 90 4.94 -17.64 -7.28
CA PHE A 90 4.44 -17.56 -5.92
C PHE A 90 5.51 -17.00 -4.97
N LEU A 91 6.74 -17.54 -5.00
CA LEU A 91 7.82 -17.10 -4.14
C LEU A 91 8.16 -15.61 -4.35
N PHE A 92 8.31 -15.17 -5.60
CA PHE A 92 8.59 -13.77 -5.90
C PHE A 92 7.46 -12.84 -5.48
N GLN A 93 6.22 -13.20 -5.77
CA GLN A 93 5.06 -12.41 -5.36
C GLN A 93 4.95 -12.35 -3.83
N PHE A 94 5.31 -13.42 -3.13
CA PHE A 94 5.31 -13.47 -1.67
C PHE A 94 6.37 -12.54 -1.08
N ILE A 95 7.59 -12.59 -1.62
CA ILE A 95 8.67 -11.69 -1.24
C ILE A 95 8.28 -10.23 -1.50
N LEU A 96 7.68 -9.93 -2.65
CA LEU A 96 7.22 -8.57 -2.96
C LEU A 96 6.15 -8.08 -1.99
N MET A 97 5.15 -8.92 -1.69
CA MET A 97 4.10 -8.57 -0.73
C MET A 97 4.68 -8.31 0.67
N LEU A 98 5.61 -9.16 1.12
CA LEU A 98 6.28 -8.96 2.41
C LEU A 98 7.18 -7.72 2.40
N SER A 99 7.89 -7.47 1.30
CA SER A 99 8.74 -6.29 1.13
C SER A 99 7.92 -5.02 1.29
N VAL A 100 6.82 -4.90 0.54
CA VAL A 100 5.93 -3.73 0.60
C VAL A 100 5.33 -3.55 2.00
N ARG A 101 4.98 -4.64 2.70
CA ARG A 101 4.29 -4.56 3.99
C ARG A 101 5.18 -4.42 5.22
N PHE A 102 6.40 -4.95 5.19
CA PHE A 102 7.24 -5.05 6.39
C PHE A 102 8.60 -4.38 6.22
N LEU A 103 9.22 -4.50 5.04
CA LEU A 103 10.59 -4.00 4.83
C LEU A 103 10.59 -2.57 4.29
N ALA A 104 9.58 -2.21 3.50
CA ALA A 104 9.45 -0.91 2.84
C ALA A 104 8.58 0.08 3.63
N VAL A 105 8.07 -0.30 4.82
CA VAL A 105 7.37 0.64 5.70
C VAL A 105 8.39 1.66 6.17
N LYS A 106 8.42 2.80 5.49
CA LYS A 106 9.31 3.90 5.86
C LYS A 106 8.98 4.33 7.28
N ARG A 107 10.00 4.74 8.04
CA ARG A 107 9.84 5.34 9.38
C ARG A 107 8.76 6.43 9.38
N LEU A 108 8.74 7.22 8.30
CA LEU A 108 7.73 8.24 8.02
C LEU A 108 6.29 7.70 8.07
N GLU A 109 6.00 6.60 7.37
CA GLU A 109 4.66 5.98 7.37
C GLU A 109 4.27 5.56 8.80
N ARG A 110 5.16 4.84 9.49
CA ARG A 110 4.89 4.40 10.86
C ARG A 110 4.64 5.57 11.81
N ASN A 111 5.43 6.64 11.68
CA ASN A 111 5.28 7.84 12.52
C ASN A 111 3.99 8.60 12.19
N LEU A 112 3.62 8.74 10.92
CA LEU A 112 2.36 9.37 10.49
C LEU A 112 1.14 8.60 11.02
N PHE A 113 1.10 7.29 10.82
CA PHE A 113 -0.04 6.46 11.19
C PHE A 113 -0.19 6.23 12.70
N ASN A 114 0.91 6.33 13.47
CA ASN A 114 0.87 6.26 14.94
C ASN A 114 0.68 7.64 15.59
N SER A 115 0.62 8.71 14.80
CA SER A 115 0.38 10.05 15.33
C SER A 115 -1.11 10.35 15.40
N GLU A 116 -1.46 11.36 16.20
CA GLU A 116 -2.82 11.92 16.28
C GLU A 116 -3.41 12.33 14.92
N LEU A 117 -2.57 12.54 13.89
CA LEU A 117 -3.02 12.82 12.52
C LEU A 117 -3.92 11.72 11.95
N ALA A 118 -3.72 10.46 12.36
CA ALA A 118 -4.51 9.33 11.89
C ALA A 118 -5.67 8.96 12.84
N GLU A 119 -5.77 9.60 14.00
CA GLU A 119 -6.74 9.24 15.04
C GLU A 119 -7.87 10.24 15.19
N ILE A 120 -7.53 11.54 15.23
CA ILE A 120 -8.47 12.61 15.54
C ILE A 120 -8.43 13.71 14.50
N GLU A 121 -9.48 14.53 14.46
CA GLU A 121 -9.50 15.73 13.63
C GLU A 121 -8.71 16.84 14.30
N LEU A 122 -7.75 17.40 13.58
CA LEU A 122 -6.85 18.44 14.10
C LEU A 122 -7.06 19.78 13.39
N SER A 123 -6.64 20.87 14.04
CA SER A 123 -6.57 22.19 13.43
C SER A 123 -5.40 22.27 12.45
N THR A 124 -5.48 23.19 11.49
CA THR A 124 -4.47 23.35 10.44
C THR A 124 -3.08 23.62 11.02
N GLU A 125 -2.98 24.40 12.08
CA GLU A 125 -1.72 24.75 12.75
C GLU A 125 -1.08 23.52 13.42
N MET A 126 -1.89 22.72 14.13
CA MET A 126 -1.41 21.49 14.77
C MET A 126 -0.95 20.46 13.75
N ILE A 127 -1.64 20.37 12.60
CA ILE A 127 -1.27 19.47 11.50
C ILE A 127 0.10 19.86 10.93
N GLN A 128 0.32 21.14 10.64
CA GLN A 128 1.60 21.62 10.13
C GLN A 128 2.75 21.34 11.12
N GLN A 129 2.54 21.60 12.41
CA GLN A 129 3.55 21.33 13.43
C GLN A 129 3.91 19.84 13.53
N LYS A 130 2.90 18.95 13.55
CA LYS A 130 3.13 17.50 13.60
C LYS A 130 3.78 16.95 12.34
N VAL A 131 3.39 17.43 11.15
CA VAL A 131 4.01 17.01 9.90
C VAL A 131 5.48 17.44 9.85
N GLN A 132 5.79 18.68 10.23
CA GLN A 132 7.17 19.17 10.27
C GLN A 132 8.02 18.42 11.30
N SER A 133 7.47 18.08 12.47
CA SER A 133 8.20 17.31 13.49
C SER A 133 8.50 15.90 13.01
N ILE A 134 7.58 15.26 12.29
CA ILE A 134 7.76 13.90 11.76
C ILE A 134 8.76 13.87 10.58
N ILE A 135 8.74 14.87 9.69
CA ILE A 135 9.66 14.94 8.53
C ILE A 135 11.10 15.24 8.95
N ARG A 136 11.31 15.96 10.06
CA ARG A 136 12.66 16.33 10.55
C ARG A 136 13.41 15.17 11.23
N ILE A 137 12.77 14.02 11.44
CA ILE A 137 13.35 12.81 12.07
C ILE A 137 13.83 11.84 10.98
#